data_AF-A0A069IDY9-F1
#
_entry.id   AF-A0A069IDY9-F1
#
_cell.length_a   1.000
_cell.length_b   1.000
_cell.length_c   1.000
_cell.angle_alpha   90.00
_cell.angle_beta   90.00
_cell.angle_gamma   90.00
#
_symmetry.space_group_name_H-M   'P 1'
#
loop_
_entity.id
_entity.type
_entity.pdbx_description
1 polymer ?
#
loop_
_entity_poly.entity_id
_entity_poly.type
_entity_poly.pdbx_seq_one_letter_code
_entity_poly.pdbx_strand_id
1 'polypeptide(L)'
;MKFKLASLAVVAILAAGCATEQGTQTAVGTGVGAAVGAGLGNLIGGNTTGTLVGAAVGGALGGATGYNWNAIRGKLNKDTAGTGTQITEQPDGSLKVNIPSQVTFDTDSATIKPSFRSVLDQVSQTLAQQQDVSATVVGHTDSTGNPSYNMQLSQRRAQSVATYLGDRGVARTRLAAEGRGQTQPLADNATEAGRAQNRRVEIYLKPIQR
;
A
#
# COMPACT_ATOMS: atom_id res chain seq x y z
N MET A 1 13.90 -78.65 -16.54
CA MET A 1 13.91 -78.17 -15.14
C MET A 1 14.15 -76.66 -15.19
N LYS A 2 13.31 -75.72 -14.76
CA LYS A 2 12.13 -75.65 -13.90
C LYS A 2 11.13 -74.63 -14.52
N PHE A 3 9.85 -74.74 -14.15
CA PHE A 3 8.67 -74.35 -14.92
C PHE A 3 8.02 -73.01 -14.50
N LYS A 4 7.48 -72.33 -15.52
CA LYS A 4 6.19 -71.57 -15.67
C LYS A 4 5.69 -70.61 -14.58
N LEU A 5 5.40 -69.37 -15.00
CA LEU A 5 4.03 -68.89 -15.18
C LEU A 5 4.01 -67.66 -16.11
N ALA A 6 3.27 -67.80 -17.21
CA ALA A 6 2.94 -66.74 -18.14
C ALA A 6 1.77 -65.93 -17.58
N SER A 7 1.80 -64.61 -17.76
CA SER A 7 0.62 -63.76 -17.61
C SER A 7 0.67 -62.68 -18.68
N LEU A 8 -0.26 -62.83 -19.63
CA LEU A 8 -0.64 -61.92 -20.67
C LEU A 8 -1.33 -60.70 -20.03
N ALA A 9 -0.92 -59.48 -20.38
CA ALA A 9 -1.84 -58.35 -20.53
C ALA A 9 -1.21 -57.34 -21.49
N VAL A 10 -1.76 -57.33 -22.70
CA VAL A 10 -1.51 -56.35 -23.76
C VAL A 10 -1.98 -54.98 -23.28
N VAL A 11 -1.10 -53.97 -23.29
CA VAL A 11 -1.54 -52.56 -23.30
C VAL A 11 -0.75 -51.82 -24.37
N ALA A 12 -1.51 -51.16 -25.23
CA ALA A 12 -1.13 -50.63 -26.51
C ALA A 12 -0.17 -49.42 -26.43
N ILE A 13 0.67 -49.36 -27.45
CA ILE A 13 1.59 -48.28 -27.81
C ILE A 13 0.82 -47.00 -28.11
N LEU A 14 1.22 -45.89 -27.46
CA LEU A 14 1.16 -44.55 -28.04
C LEU A 14 2.43 -43.79 -27.65
N ALA A 15 3.45 -43.91 -28.49
CA ALA A 15 4.50 -42.91 -28.60
C ALA A 15 3.91 -41.74 -29.41
N ALA A 16 3.60 -40.64 -28.73
CA ALA A 16 3.36 -39.36 -29.38
C ALA A 16 4.67 -38.56 -29.37
N GLY A 17 5.43 -38.67 -30.45
CA GLY A 17 6.27 -37.56 -30.86
C GLY A 17 5.38 -36.45 -31.42
N CYS A 18 5.75 -35.20 -31.17
CA CYS A 18 5.63 -34.14 -32.16
C CYS A 18 6.54 -32.98 -31.76
N ALA A 19 7.46 -32.65 -32.67
CA ALA A 19 8.09 -31.34 -32.75
C ALA A 19 7.03 -30.23 -32.82
N THR A 20 7.41 -29.01 -32.44
CA THR A 20 7.21 -27.76 -33.22
C THR A 20 7.72 -26.57 -32.39
N GLU A 21 8.74 -25.87 -32.89
CA GLU A 21 8.92 -24.44 -32.60
C GLU A 21 7.91 -23.65 -33.44
N GLN A 22 7.05 -22.83 -32.80
CA GLN A 22 6.56 -21.53 -33.30
C GLN A 22 5.38 -21.01 -32.47
N GLY A 23 5.51 -19.78 -31.97
CA GLY A 23 4.38 -18.88 -31.75
C GLY A 23 3.61 -19.03 -30.44
N THR A 24 3.87 -18.09 -29.53
CA THR A 24 2.89 -17.47 -28.60
C THR A 24 1.46 -18.04 -28.64
N GLN A 25 1.07 -18.81 -27.63
CA GLN A 25 -0.18 -18.61 -26.85
C GLN A 25 -0.18 -19.51 -25.61
N THR A 26 -0.43 -18.89 -24.47
CA THR A 26 -0.39 -19.44 -23.11
C THR A 26 -1.60 -20.32 -22.82
N ALA A 27 -1.41 -21.62 -22.64
CA ALA A 27 -2.30 -22.48 -21.85
C ALA A 27 -1.62 -23.83 -21.60
N VAL A 28 -1.75 -24.33 -20.35
CA VAL A 28 -1.43 -25.67 -19.80
C VAL A 28 -0.25 -25.67 -18.82
N GLY A 29 -0.55 -26.02 -17.56
CA GLY A 29 0.49 -26.37 -16.57
C GLY A 29 0.13 -26.42 -15.09
N THR A 30 -1.13 -26.51 -14.65
CA THR A 30 -1.44 -26.85 -13.24
C THR A 30 -1.39 -28.36 -13.04
N GLY A 31 -0.19 -28.86 -12.77
CA GLY A 31 0.06 -30.20 -12.25
C GLY A 31 1.09 -30.10 -11.14
N VAL A 32 0.61 -29.87 -9.93
CA VAL A 32 1.36 -29.87 -8.66
C VAL A 32 2.22 -28.63 -8.40
N GLY A 33 1.62 -27.67 -7.68
CA GLY A 33 2.34 -26.82 -6.72
C GLY A 33 2.83 -25.45 -7.19
N ALA A 34 1.92 -24.49 -7.41
CA ALA A 34 2.14 -23.07 -7.13
C ALA A 34 0.81 -22.32 -7.31
N ALA A 35 0.61 -21.32 -6.44
CA ALA A 35 -0.55 -20.44 -6.42
C ALA A 35 -0.85 -19.84 -7.80
N VAL A 36 -2.14 -19.75 -8.13
CA VAL A 36 -2.68 -19.04 -9.29
C VAL A 36 -2.30 -17.56 -9.17
N GLY A 37 -1.12 -17.23 -9.70
CA GLY A 37 -0.64 -15.88 -9.90
C GLY A 37 -1.21 -15.35 -11.20
N ALA A 38 -1.93 -14.23 -11.10
CA ALA A 38 -2.51 -13.47 -12.19
C ALA A 38 -1.56 -13.38 -13.40
N GLY A 39 -1.92 -14.05 -14.49
CA GLY A 39 -1.11 -14.14 -15.69
C GLY A 39 -1.96 -14.32 -16.93
N LEU A 40 -2.95 -13.45 -17.15
CA LEU A 40 -3.60 -13.24 -18.45
C LEU A 40 -3.92 -11.75 -18.59
N GLY A 41 -2.87 -10.95 -18.75
CA GLY A 41 -2.98 -9.60 -19.29
C GLY A 41 -2.62 -9.62 -20.77
N ASN A 42 -3.48 -9.00 -21.58
CA ASN A 42 -3.30 -8.71 -23.01
C ASN A 42 -3.57 -9.82 -24.03
N LEU A 43 -4.81 -10.31 -24.14
CA LEU A 43 -5.20 -10.95 -25.40
C LEU A 43 -6.66 -10.74 -25.82
N ILE A 44 -7.17 -9.52 -25.70
CA ILE A 44 -8.24 -9.04 -26.59
C ILE A 44 -7.89 -7.60 -26.96
N GLY A 45 -7.45 -7.43 -28.21
CA GLY A 45 -7.10 -6.13 -28.78
C GLY A 45 -8.30 -5.21 -28.93
N GLY A 46 -8.03 -3.92 -28.76
CA GLY A 46 -9.00 -2.84 -28.99
C GLY A 46 -8.78 -1.67 -28.04
N ASN A 47 -7.82 -0.81 -28.36
CA ASN A 47 -7.63 0.55 -27.85
C ASN A 47 -8.33 0.90 -26.51
N THR A 48 -7.72 0.58 -25.37
CA THR A 48 -8.06 1.20 -24.08
C THR A 48 -6.83 1.28 -23.20
N THR A 49 -6.34 2.51 -23.01
CA THR A 49 -5.33 2.91 -22.04
C THR A 49 -5.85 2.60 -20.63
N GLY A 50 -5.59 1.40 -20.12
CA GLY A 50 -6.02 1.04 -18.77
C GLY A 50 -6.05 -0.47 -18.57
N THR A 51 -4.88 -1.09 -18.40
CA THR A 51 -4.81 -2.52 -18.10
C THR A 51 -3.79 -2.79 -17.00
N LEU A 52 -4.33 -3.31 -15.90
CA LEU A 52 -3.76 -4.39 -15.09
C LEU A 52 -2.52 -4.09 -14.25
N VAL A 53 -2.78 -3.61 -13.04
CA VAL A 53 -2.16 -4.22 -11.85
C VAL A 53 -3.27 -4.88 -11.04
N GLY A 54 -3.47 -6.19 -11.29
CA GLY A 54 -3.96 -7.16 -10.30
C GLY A 54 -5.45 -7.15 -9.94
N ALA A 55 -6.22 -7.99 -10.62
CA ALA A 55 -7.54 -8.42 -10.18
C ALA A 55 -7.49 -9.15 -8.83
N ALA A 56 -7.71 -8.44 -7.71
CA ALA A 56 -8.19 -8.99 -6.42
C ALA A 56 -8.72 -7.93 -5.43
N VAL A 57 -9.01 -6.70 -5.85
CA VAL A 57 -9.73 -5.69 -5.04
C VAL A 57 -10.85 -5.08 -5.89
N GLY A 58 -11.71 -5.95 -6.42
CA GLY A 58 -12.84 -5.55 -7.25
C GLY A 58 -14.14 -5.84 -6.54
N GLY A 59 -14.79 -4.79 -6.01
CA GLY A 59 -16.21 -4.87 -5.65
C GLY A 59 -16.60 -4.23 -4.33
N ALA A 60 -16.42 -2.92 -4.17
CA ALA A 60 -17.42 -2.00 -3.60
C ALA A 60 -16.82 -0.60 -3.40
N LEU A 61 -17.61 0.43 -3.72
CA LEU A 61 -17.44 1.87 -3.43
C LEU A 61 -16.45 2.59 -4.36
N GLY A 62 -16.82 3.47 -5.29
CA GLY A 62 -18.06 4.15 -5.61
C GLY A 62 -17.92 4.86 -6.97
N GLY A 63 -19.05 5.14 -7.61
CA GLY A 63 -19.12 5.67 -8.97
C GLY A 63 -18.48 7.05 -9.16
N ALA A 64 -17.88 7.21 -10.35
CA ALA A 64 -17.66 8.45 -11.10
C ALA A 64 -17.82 9.80 -10.34
N THR A 65 -16.78 10.22 -9.60
CA THR A 65 -16.40 11.65 -9.48
C THR A 65 -14.86 11.72 -9.43
N GLY A 66 -14.28 12.64 -10.20
CA GLY A 66 -12.91 12.55 -10.70
C GLY A 66 -11.84 13.06 -9.74
N TYR A 67 -10.88 12.19 -9.42
CA TYR A 67 -9.54 12.58 -8.96
C TYR A 67 -8.52 11.77 -9.74
N ASN A 68 -7.47 12.44 -10.21
CA ASN A 68 -6.36 11.74 -10.83
C ASN A 68 -5.42 11.24 -9.72
N TRP A 69 -5.81 10.15 -9.05
CA TRP A 69 -5.00 9.53 -8.00
C TRP A 69 -3.61 9.13 -8.49
N ASN A 70 -3.49 8.76 -9.77
CA ASN A 70 -2.21 8.49 -10.41
C ASN A 70 -1.32 9.75 -10.44
N ALA A 71 -1.88 10.92 -10.76
CA ALA A 71 -1.14 12.18 -10.74
C ALA A 71 -0.77 12.61 -9.31
N ILE A 72 -1.70 12.49 -8.35
CA ILE A 72 -1.44 12.81 -6.93
C ILE A 72 -0.33 11.92 -6.39
N ARG A 73 -0.43 10.61 -6.59
CA ARG A 73 0.59 9.64 -6.18
C ARG A 73 1.93 9.92 -6.87
N GLY A 74 1.93 10.15 -8.17
CA GLY A 74 3.13 10.43 -8.95
C GLY A 74 3.86 11.68 -8.44
N LYS A 75 3.12 12.76 -8.21
CA LYS A 75 3.64 14.02 -7.65
C LYS A 75 4.22 13.80 -6.25
N LEU A 76 3.42 13.25 -5.32
CA LEU A 76 3.88 13.01 -3.95
C LEU A 76 5.09 12.06 -3.91
N ASN A 77 5.13 11.02 -4.75
CA ASN A 77 6.25 10.09 -4.81
C ASN A 77 7.53 10.77 -5.31
N LYS A 78 7.41 11.65 -6.31
CA LYS A 78 8.52 12.44 -6.81
C LYS A 78 9.02 13.44 -5.76
N ASP A 79 8.12 14.17 -5.12
CA ASP A 79 8.48 15.27 -4.24
C ASP A 79 8.92 14.81 -2.84
N THR A 80 8.58 13.57 -2.46
CA THR A 80 9.02 12.94 -1.20
C THR A 80 10.12 11.90 -1.40
N ALA A 81 10.65 11.77 -2.61
CA ALA A 81 11.76 10.86 -2.91
C ALA A 81 12.96 11.11 -1.98
N GLY A 82 13.58 10.04 -1.49
CA GLY A 82 14.73 10.13 -0.58
C GLY A 82 14.40 10.38 0.90
N THR A 83 13.14 10.64 1.25
CA THR A 83 12.72 10.82 2.66
C THR A 83 12.35 9.50 3.36
N GLY A 84 12.29 8.40 2.62
CA GLY A 84 11.79 7.11 3.10
C GLY A 84 10.26 7.04 3.21
N THR A 85 9.55 8.06 2.72
CA THR A 85 8.08 8.09 2.66
C THR A 85 7.57 7.06 1.66
N GLN A 86 6.56 6.28 2.07
CA GLN A 86 5.92 5.28 1.20
C GLN A 86 4.48 5.70 0.93
N ILE A 87 4.08 5.70 -0.34
CA ILE A 87 2.72 6.07 -0.74
C ILE A 87 2.04 4.83 -1.31
N THR A 88 1.00 4.38 -0.62
CA THR A 88 0.24 3.18 -1.00
C THR A 88 -1.23 3.49 -1.15
N GLU A 89 -1.81 3.00 -2.25
CA GLU A 89 -3.24 3.02 -2.44
C GLU A 89 -3.90 1.97 -1.53
N GLN A 90 -5.00 2.35 -0.90
CA GLN A 90 -5.76 1.51 0.00
C GLN A 90 -6.95 0.88 -0.72
N PRO A 91 -7.48 -0.26 -0.25
CA PRO A 91 -8.64 -0.92 -0.86
C PRO A 91 -9.90 -0.05 -0.94
N ASP A 92 -10.02 0.96 -0.08
CA ASP A 92 -11.13 1.93 -0.05
C ASP A 92 -10.94 3.10 -1.05
N GLY A 93 -9.93 3.04 -1.91
CA GLY A 93 -9.58 4.09 -2.87
C GLY A 93 -8.89 5.31 -2.27
N SER A 94 -8.50 5.25 -0.98
CA SER A 94 -7.71 6.31 -0.35
C SER A 94 -6.21 6.15 -0.62
N LEU A 95 -5.46 7.26 -0.55
CA LEU A 95 -4.00 7.20 -0.54
C LEU A 95 -3.46 7.29 0.88
N LYS A 96 -2.64 6.33 1.28
CA LYS A 96 -1.89 6.34 2.53
C LYS A 96 -0.45 6.80 2.27
N VAL A 97 -0.07 7.91 2.89
CA VAL A 97 1.31 8.40 2.94
C VAL A 97 1.90 7.98 4.28
N ASN A 98 2.81 7.02 4.28
CA ASN A 98 3.49 6.51 5.47
C ASN A 98 4.86 7.16 5.61
N ILE A 99 5.07 7.92 6.69
CA ILE A 99 6.32 8.62 6.97
C ILE A 99 6.98 8.03 8.24
N PRO A 100 8.21 7.49 8.15
CA PRO A 100 8.94 6.95 9.30
C PRO A 100 9.24 7.98 10.39
N SER A 101 9.25 7.58 11.66
CA SER A 101 9.49 8.50 12.79
C SER A 101 10.80 9.27 12.75
N GLN A 102 11.89 8.64 12.25
CA GLN A 102 13.23 9.24 12.24
C GLN A 102 13.29 10.61 11.54
N VAL A 103 12.39 10.83 10.57
CA VAL A 103 12.31 12.08 9.80
C VAL A 103 11.18 12.99 10.28
N THR A 104 10.31 12.54 11.21
CA THR A 104 9.13 13.29 11.66
C THR A 104 9.32 14.03 12.98
N PHE A 105 9.75 13.34 14.04
CA PHE A 105 9.84 13.87 15.41
C PHE A 105 11.09 13.35 16.11
N ASP A 106 11.56 14.10 17.10
CA ASP A 106 12.55 13.60 18.05
C ASP A 106 11.88 12.69 19.09
N THR A 107 12.71 11.92 19.80
CA THR A 107 12.26 11.05 20.89
C THR A 107 11.45 11.85 21.90
N ASP A 108 10.31 11.29 22.29
CA ASP A 108 9.37 11.89 23.25
C ASP A 108 8.81 13.28 22.89
N SER A 109 9.02 13.72 21.65
CA SER A 109 8.62 15.04 21.19
C SER A 109 7.45 14.98 20.22
N ALA A 110 6.63 16.03 20.21
CA ALA A 110 5.63 16.32 19.19
C ALA A 110 6.05 17.49 18.28
N THR A 111 7.29 17.97 18.41
CA THR A 111 7.83 19.05 17.57
C THR A 111 8.25 18.51 16.21
N ILE A 112 7.63 19.04 15.15
CA ILE A 112 7.89 18.64 13.76
C ILE A 112 9.31 19.04 13.34
N LYS A 113 10.10 18.04 12.93
CA LYS A 113 11.46 18.22 12.40
C LYS A 113 11.46 18.93 11.04
N PRO A 114 12.51 19.70 10.69
CA PRO A 114 12.61 20.36 9.39
C PRO A 114 12.50 19.41 8.19
N SER A 115 13.05 18.20 8.28
CA SER A 115 12.92 17.15 7.25
C SER A 115 11.47 16.79 6.97
N PHE A 116 10.63 16.76 8.01
CA PHE A 116 9.21 16.46 7.86
C PHE A 116 8.45 17.61 7.24
N ARG A 117 8.83 18.85 7.57
CA ARG A 117 8.20 20.06 7.04
C ARG A 117 8.19 20.06 5.52
N SER A 118 9.29 19.66 4.87
CA SER A 118 9.34 19.54 3.41
C SER A 118 8.26 18.60 2.86
N VAL A 119 8.09 17.42 3.47
CA VAL A 119 7.05 16.45 3.08
C VAL A 119 5.65 17.01 3.31
N LEU A 120 5.42 17.64 4.48
CA LEU A 120 4.13 18.24 4.82
C LEU A 120 3.78 19.41 3.90
N ASP A 121 4.78 20.15 3.43
CA ASP A 121 4.59 21.23 2.47
C ASP A 121 4.05 20.69 1.14
N GLN A 122 4.59 19.57 0.65
CA GLN A 122 4.10 18.91 -0.57
C GLN A 122 2.68 18.36 -0.42
N VAL A 123 2.39 17.76 0.75
CA VAL A 123 1.04 17.30 1.10
C VAL A 123 0.06 18.49 1.15
N SER A 124 0.44 19.59 1.78
CA SER A 124 -0.39 20.79 1.88
C SER A 124 -0.68 21.43 0.51
N GLN A 125 0.30 21.50 -0.38
CA GLN A 125 0.11 21.99 -1.75
C GLN A 125 -0.86 21.12 -2.54
N THR A 126 -0.76 19.80 -2.37
CA THR A 126 -1.67 18.84 -3.02
C THR A 126 -3.09 19.00 -2.50
N LEU A 127 -3.27 19.16 -1.18
CA LEU A 127 -4.57 19.41 -0.56
C LEU A 127 -5.16 20.79 -0.94
N ALA A 128 -4.32 21.80 -1.15
CA ALA A 128 -4.76 23.10 -1.63
C ALA A 128 -5.27 23.03 -3.08
N GLN A 129 -4.61 22.24 -3.93
CA GLN A 129 -5.02 22.00 -5.33
C GLN A 129 -6.26 21.11 -5.47
N GLN A 130 -6.56 20.29 -4.46
CA GLN A 130 -7.66 19.31 -4.48
C GLN A 130 -8.61 19.59 -3.32
N GLN A 131 -9.51 20.56 -3.47
CA GLN A 131 -10.35 21.06 -2.38
C GLN A 131 -11.36 20.03 -1.85
N ASP A 132 -11.70 19.03 -2.66
CA ASP A 132 -12.63 17.96 -2.32
C ASP A 132 -11.94 16.72 -1.72
N VAL A 133 -10.66 16.83 -1.36
CA VAL A 133 -9.91 15.78 -0.64
C VAL A 133 -9.73 16.18 0.82
N SER A 134 -9.95 15.25 1.75
CA SER A 134 -9.65 15.40 3.17
C SER A 134 -8.37 14.65 3.54
N ALA A 135 -7.78 15.02 4.68
CA ALA A 135 -6.62 14.34 5.24
C ALA A 135 -6.85 13.92 6.69
N THR A 136 -6.71 12.63 6.96
CA THR A 136 -6.67 12.09 8.33
C THR A 136 -5.24 11.72 8.69
N VAL A 137 -4.69 12.38 9.69
CA VAL A 137 -3.35 12.09 10.22
C VAL A 137 -3.47 11.09 11.36
N VAL A 138 -2.74 9.99 11.27
CA VAL A 138 -2.69 8.94 12.27
C VAL A 138 -1.28 8.80 12.82
N GLY A 139 -1.12 9.00 14.13
CA GLY A 139 0.13 8.80 14.83
C GLY A 139 0.23 7.40 15.43
N HIS A 140 1.40 6.77 15.32
CA HIS A 140 1.70 5.48 15.94
C HIS A 140 3.01 5.53 16.74
N THR A 141 3.11 4.68 17.75
CA THR A 141 4.32 4.42 18.54
C THR A 141 4.75 2.96 18.42
N ASP A 142 5.94 2.64 18.90
CA ASP A 142 6.28 1.25 19.22
C ASP A 142 5.64 0.83 20.56
N SER A 143 5.90 -0.41 20.97
CA SER A 143 5.39 -0.96 22.23
C SER A 143 6.23 -0.62 23.46
N THR A 144 7.21 0.28 23.35
CA THR A 144 8.08 0.63 24.47
C THR A 144 7.40 1.69 25.34
N GLY A 145 7.49 1.53 26.66
CA GLY A 145 6.93 2.49 27.62
C GLY A 145 5.46 2.25 27.96
N ASN A 146 4.81 3.29 28.50
CA ASN A 146 3.44 3.18 29.00
C ASN A 146 2.41 3.30 27.85
N PRO A 147 1.44 2.38 27.72
CA PRO A 147 0.46 2.42 26.62
C PRO A 147 -0.42 3.69 26.60
N SER A 148 -0.84 4.18 27.77
CA SER A 148 -1.64 5.42 27.86
C SER A 148 -0.81 6.64 27.46
N TYR A 149 0.46 6.67 27.89
CA TYR A 149 1.40 7.70 27.47
C TYR A 149 1.62 7.69 25.95
N ASN A 150 1.84 6.51 25.38
CA ASN A 150 2.01 6.30 23.94
C ASN A 150 0.79 6.76 23.14
N MET A 151 -0.41 6.49 23.66
CA MET A 151 -1.65 7.00 23.07
C MET A 151 -1.66 8.53 23.03
N GLN A 152 -1.38 9.19 24.16
CA GLN A 152 -1.34 10.66 24.23
C GLN A 152 -0.25 11.25 23.34
N LEU A 153 0.95 10.67 23.31
CA LEU A 153 2.06 11.13 22.49
C LEU A 153 1.71 11.02 21.00
N SER A 154 1.15 9.89 20.58
CA SER A 154 0.72 9.70 19.20
C SER A 154 -0.38 10.68 18.78
N GLN A 155 -1.34 10.98 19.67
CA GLN A 155 -2.38 11.98 19.43
C GLN A 155 -1.77 13.39 19.29
N ARG A 156 -0.86 13.78 20.18
CA ARG A 156 -0.19 15.09 20.10
C ARG A 156 0.60 15.26 18.80
N ARG A 157 1.27 14.20 18.35
CA ARG A 157 2.00 14.17 17.08
C ARG A 157 1.06 14.33 15.89
N ALA A 158 -0.03 13.57 15.85
CA ALA A 158 -1.05 13.70 14.81
C ALA A 158 -1.65 15.11 14.78
N GLN A 159 -1.96 15.68 15.95
CA GLN A 159 -2.49 17.03 16.08
C GLN A 159 -1.49 18.09 15.60
N SER A 160 -0.20 17.92 15.89
CA SER A 160 0.85 18.84 15.46
C SER A 160 0.94 18.88 13.93
N VAL A 161 0.86 17.72 13.27
CA VAL A 161 0.84 17.62 11.80
C VAL A 161 -0.41 18.24 11.21
N ALA A 162 -1.59 17.94 11.76
CA ALA A 162 -2.84 18.53 11.28
C ALA A 162 -2.82 20.06 11.44
N THR A 163 -2.31 20.56 12.57
CA THR A 163 -2.14 22.00 12.80
C THR A 163 -1.21 22.60 11.75
N TYR A 164 -0.06 21.96 11.50
CA TYR A 164 0.88 22.41 10.48
C TYR A 164 0.27 22.47 9.08
N LEU A 165 -0.49 21.45 8.66
CA LEU A 165 -1.20 21.47 7.38
C LEU A 165 -2.25 22.60 7.31
N GLY A 166 -2.93 22.87 8.43
CA GLY A 166 -3.87 23.97 8.56
C GLY A 166 -3.20 25.33 8.41
N ASP A 167 -2.03 25.52 9.03
CA ASP A 167 -1.23 26.75 8.92
C ASP A 167 -0.69 26.96 7.50
N ARG A 168 -0.61 25.91 6.68
CA ARG A 168 -0.30 25.97 5.25
C ARG A 168 -1.53 26.14 4.34
N GLY A 169 -2.68 26.48 4.92
CA GLY A 169 -3.88 26.88 4.18
C GLY A 169 -4.87 25.75 3.88
N VAL A 170 -4.69 24.55 4.44
CA VAL A 170 -5.69 23.49 4.34
C VAL A 170 -6.83 23.77 5.33
N ALA A 171 -8.08 23.80 4.87
CA ALA A 171 -9.22 24.08 5.74
C ALA A 171 -9.32 23.05 6.88
N ARG A 172 -9.46 23.52 8.12
CA ARG A 172 -9.50 22.64 9.31
C ARG A 172 -10.63 21.61 9.28
N THR A 173 -11.74 21.91 8.62
CA THR A 173 -12.86 20.98 8.43
C THR A 173 -12.50 19.76 7.57
N ARG A 174 -11.39 19.82 6.82
CA ARG A 174 -10.86 18.75 5.98
C ARG A 174 -9.74 17.97 6.66
N LEU A 175 -9.39 18.32 7.90
CA LEU A 175 -8.26 17.75 8.64
C LEU A 175 -8.77 17.01 9.86
N ALA A 176 -8.31 15.78 10.05
CA ALA A 176 -8.52 14.99 11.25
C ALA A 176 -7.17 14.51 11.82
N ALA A 177 -7.12 14.31 13.14
CA ALA A 177 -5.94 13.83 13.84
C ALA A 177 -6.32 12.73 14.83
N GLU A 178 -5.68 11.57 14.70
CA GLU A 178 -5.92 10.38 15.52
C GLU A 178 -4.59 9.84 16.06
N GLY A 179 -4.52 9.62 17.37
CA GLY A 179 -3.49 8.80 17.99
C GLY A 179 -3.95 7.35 18.06
N ARG A 180 -3.06 6.41 17.71
CA ARG A 180 -3.30 4.97 17.88
C ARG A 180 -2.31 4.28 18.80
N GLY A 181 -1.34 5.03 19.34
CA GLY A 181 -0.27 4.49 20.18
C GLY A 181 0.36 3.26 19.52
N GLN A 182 0.45 2.18 20.28
CA GLN A 182 1.04 0.90 19.86
C GLN A 182 0.03 -0.14 19.34
N THR A 183 -1.23 0.25 19.12
CA THR A 183 -2.34 -0.70 18.88
C THR A 183 -2.35 -1.30 17.47
N GLN A 184 -1.63 -0.71 16.52
CA GLN A 184 -1.58 -1.14 15.12
C GLN A 184 -0.12 -1.23 14.61
N PRO A 185 0.65 -2.23 15.10
CA PRO A 185 2.02 -2.43 14.65
C PRO A 185 2.05 -2.91 13.18
N LEU A 186 2.98 -2.37 12.39
CA LEU A 186 3.31 -2.88 11.05
C LEU A 186 4.34 -4.01 11.09
N ALA A 187 5.16 -4.04 12.13
CA ALA A 187 6.27 -4.96 12.27
C ALA A 187 6.44 -5.45 13.71
N ASP A 188 7.29 -6.45 13.89
CA ASP A 188 7.53 -7.06 15.18
C ASP A 188 8.20 -6.08 16.16
N ASN A 189 7.54 -5.82 17.29
CA ASN A 189 8.06 -4.95 18.35
C ASN A 189 9.22 -5.58 19.14
N ALA A 190 9.48 -6.88 18.99
CA ALA A 190 10.62 -7.51 19.66
C ALA A 190 11.97 -7.00 19.10
N THR A 191 12.01 -6.60 17.83
CA THR A 191 13.23 -6.11 17.17
C THR A 191 13.31 -4.59 17.12
N GLU A 192 14.51 -4.03 17.20
CA GLU A 192 14.68 -2.57 17.05
C GLU A 192 14.26 -2.09 15.66
N ALA A 193 14.54 -2.88 14.62
CA ALA A 193 14.12 -2.58 13.26
C ALA A 193 12.58 -2.50 13.14
N GLY A 194 11.86 -3.46 13.73
CA GLY A 194 10.40 -3.46 13.70
C GLY A 194 9.79 -2.34 14.57
N ARG A 195 10.38 -2.02 15.73
CA ARG A 195 9.99 -0.83 16.51
C ARG A 195 10.18 0.45 15.70
N ALA A 196 11.30 0.60 15.00
CA ALA A 196 11.53 1.76 14.13
C ALA A 196 10.47 1.91 13.04
N GLN A 197 9.99 0.81 12.47
CA GLN A 197 8.89 0.81 11.50
C GLN A 197 7.53 1.15 12.13
N ASN A 198 7.29 0.72 13.38
CA ASN A 198 6.05 0.99 14.10
C ASN A 198 5.92 2.46 14.50
N ARG A 199 7.04 3.10 14.88
CA ARG A 199 7.13 4.54 15.11
C ARG A 199 6.99 5.27 13.76
N ARG A 200 5.78 5.71 13.43
CA ARG A 200 5.47 6.36 12.16
C ARG A 200 4.28 7.32 12.26
N VAL A 201 4.13 8.15 11.24
CA VAL A 201 2.90 8.89 10.97
C VAL A 201 2.35 8.45 9.63
N GLU A 202 1.05 8.20 9.60
CA GLU A 202 0.32 7.91 8.38
C GLU A 202 -0.61 9.09 8.06
N ILE A 203 -0.68 9.51 6.81
CA ILE A 203 -1.64 10.51 6.34
C ILE A 203 -2.51 9.83 5.29
N TYR A 204 -3.80 9.74 5.58
CA TYR A 204 -4.79 9.19 4.68
C TYR A 204 -5.47 10.32 3.92
N LEU A 205 -5.33 10.33 2.60
CA LEU A 205 -6.01 11.25 1.72
C LEU A 205 -7.27 10.57 1.18
N LYS A 206 -8.44 11.17 1.45
CA LYS A 206 -9.75 10.59 1.11
C LYS A 206 -10.64 11.60 0.41
N PRO A 207 -11.45 11.20 -0.59
CA PRO A 207 -12.49 12.08 -1.13
C PRO A 207 -13.47 12.49 -0.03
N ILE A 208 -13.88 13.75 -0.03
CA ILE A 208 -14.97 14.22 0.83
C ILE A 208 -16.26 13.75 0.18
N GLN A 209 -16.96 12.83 0.84
CA GLN A 209 -18.30 12.40 0.43
C GLN A 209 -19.25 13.57 0.72
N ARG A 210 -19.83 14.14 -0.33
CA ARG A 210 -20.88 15.17 -0.23
C ARG A 210 -22.26 14.54 -0.27
#